data_AF-A0A2W6SDY3-F1
#
_entry.id   AF-A0A2W6SDY3-F1
#
_cell.length_a   1.000
_cell.length_b   1.000
_cell.length_c   1.000
_cell.angle_alpha   90.00
_cell.angle_beta   90.00
_cell.angle_gamma   90.00
#
_symmetry.space_group_name_H-M   'P 1'
#
loop_
_entity.id
_entity.type
_entity.pdbx_description
1 polymer ?
#
loop_
_entity_poly.entity_id
_entity_poly.type
_entity_poly.pdbx_seq_one_letter_code
_entity_poly.pdbx_strand_id
1 'polypeptide(L)'
;VQGLLKTSCYDCHSNNTAYPWYSNIQPVKWWLADHVNSGKRHLNFDEFNTYTKERKLKKLDEIVETVKEGEMPLSSYTIIHHNAKLSSTDKSEIEKWVVQVKKEIN
;
A
#
# COMPACT_ATOMS: atom_id res chain seq x y z
N VAL A 1 6.74 -10.63 5.77
CA VAL A 1 6.21 -9.26 5.56
C VAL A 1 6.98 -8.33 4.60
N GLN A 2 8.30 -8.08 4.67
CA GLN A 2 8.93 -7.04 3.81
C GLN A 2 8.71 -7.25 2.29
N GLY A 3 8.91 -8.47 1.78
CA GLY A 3 8.64 -8.78 0.36
C GLY A 3 7.17 -8.62 -0.02
N LEU A 4 6.26 -8.87 0.93
CA LEU A 4 4.82 -8.71 0.75
C LEU A 4 4.43 -7.23 0.62
N LEU A 5 4.91 -6.37 1.53
CA LEU A 5 4.67 -4.92 1.44
C LEU A 5 5.25 -4.34 0.15
N LYS A 6 6.44 -4.82 -0.26
CA LYS A 6 7.04 -4.41 -1.52
C LYS A 6 6.17 -4.76 -2.73
N THR A 7 5.58 -5.96 -2.74
CA THR A 7 4.81 -6.47 -3.88
C THR A 7 3.39 -5.90 -3.92
N SER A 8 2.76 -5.72 -2.77
CA SER A 8 1.33 -5.39 -2.69
C SER A 8 1.02 -3.96 -2.29
N CYS A 9 1.99 -3.20 -1.77
CA CYS A 9 1.76 -1.86 -1.23
C CYS A 9 2.64 -0.78 -1.88
N TYR A 10 3.94 -1.05 -2.03
CA TYR A 10 4.92 0.01 -2.34
C TYR A 10 4.79 0.62 -3.74
N ASP A 11 4.25 -0.11 -4.72
CA ASP A 11 4.06 0.45 -6.06
C ASP A 11 3.20 1.73 -6.02
N CYS A 12 2.17 1.77 -5.18
CA CYS A 12 1.29 2.93 -5.01
C CYS A 12 1.64 3.80 -3.79
N HIS A 13 2.22 3.21 -2.74
CA HIS A 13 2.43 3.88 -1.46
C HIS A 13 3.90 4.22 -1.14
N SER A 14 4.80 4.18 -2.13
CA SER A 14 6.21 4.59 -1.96
C SER A 14 6.64 5.57 -3.04
N ASN A 15 7.71 6.33 -2.80
CA ASN A 15 8.34 7.21 -3.79
C ASN A 15 9.01 6.44 -4.93
N ASN A 16 9.17 5.12 -4.81
CA ASN A 16 9.76 4.26 -5.82
C ASN A 16 8.69 3.44 -6.55
N THR A 17 7.77 4.13 -7.24
CA THR A 17 6.76 3.50 -8.09
C THR A 17 7.41 2.91 -9.34
N ALA A 18 7.40 1.57 -9.48
CA ALA A 18 7.85 0.91 -10.69
C ALA A 18 6.74 0.98 -11.76
N TYR A 19 6.82 1.96 -12.64
CA TYR A 19 5.82 2.14 -13.69
C TYR A 19 5.96 1.07 -14.81
N PRO A 20 4.89 0.32 -15.14
CA PRO A 20 4.91 -0.63 -16.25
C PRO A 20 5.11 0.05 -17.61
N TRP A 21 5.52 -0.69 -18.64
CA TRP A 21 5.78 -0.13 -19.99
C TRP A 21 4.58 0.64 -20.59
N TYR A 22 3.34 0.23 -20.28
CA TYR A 22 2.11 0.88 -20.75
C TYR A 22 1.77 2.18 -20.02
N SER A 23 2.49 2.53 -18.95
CA SER A 23 2.37 3.82 -18.24
C SER A 23 2.73 5.04 -19.09
N ASN A 24 3.22 4.83 -20.32
CA ASN A 24 3.51 5.89 -21.28
C ASN A 24 2.40 6.11 -22.32
N ILE A 25 1.33 5.30 -22.29
CA ILE A 25 0.22 5.38 -23.24
C ILE A 25 -0.91 6.21 -22.62
N GLN A 26 -1.42 7.20 -23.35
CA GLN A 26 -2.57 7.99 -22.92
C GLN A 26 -3.89 7.30 -23.27
N PRO A 27 -4.94 7.41 -22.42
CA PRO A 27 -5.02 8.17 -21.15
C PRO A 27 -4.57 7.40 -19.90
N VAL A 28 -4.06 6.17 -20.05
CA VAL A 28 -3.69 5.27 -18.94
C VAL A 28 -2.64 5.88 -18.02
N LYS A 29 -1.67 6.63 -18.58
CA LYS A 29 -0.65 7.35 -17.82
C LYS A 29 -1.23 8.30 -16.77
N TRP A 30 -2.16 9.17 -17.18
CA TRP A 30 -2.73 10.17 -16.28
C TRP A 30 -3.59 9.54 -15.19
N TRP A 31 -4.39 8.56 -15.57
CA TRP A 31 -5.19 7.78 -14.62
C TRP A 31 -4.27 7.11 -13.58
N LEU A 32 -3.23 6.40 -14.00
CA LEU A 32 -2.30 5.74 -13.08
C LEU A 32 -1.57 6.74 -12.18
N ALA A 33 -1.11 7.86 -12.73
CA ALA A 33 -0.44 8.90 -11.95
C ALA A 33 -1.38 9.52 -10.89
N ASP A 34 -2.64 9.77 -11.23
CA ASP A 34 -3.63 10.29 -10.29
C ASP A 34 -3.89 9.29 -9.15
N HIS A 35 -4.08 8.01 -9.47
CA HIS A 35 -4.26 6.94 -8.48
C HIS A 35 -3.07 6.79 -7.55
N VAL A 36 -1.85 6.77 -8.09
CA VAL A 36 -0.62 6.69 -7.30
C VAL A 36 -0.47 7.91 -6.40
N ASN A 37 -0.71 9.12 -6.93
CA ASN A 37 -0.68 10.34 -6.13
C ASN A 37 -1.73 10.32 -5.02
N SER A 38 -2.93 9.80 -5.29
CA SER A 38 -3.98 9.63 -4.30
C SER A 38 -3.59 8.64 -3.21
N GLY A 39 -2.99 7.50 -3.59
CA GLY A 39 -2.45 6.51 -2.66
C GLY A 39 -1.43 7.11 -1.70
N LYS A 40 -0.43 7.85 -2.23
CA LYS A 40 0.61 8.52 -1.41
C LYS A 40 0.04 9.59 -0.47
N ARG A 41 -0.99 10.33 -0.89
CA ARG A 41 -1.67 11.30 0.00
C ARG A 41 -2.28 10.61 1.22
N HIS A 42 -2.82 9.41 1.06
CA HIS A 42 -3.37 8.64 2.18
C HIS A 42 -2.26 7.99 3.02
N LEU A 43 -1.27 7.36 2.38
CA LEU A 43 -0.14 6.72 3.06
C LEU A 43 1.07 6.72 2.14
N ASN A 44 2.20 7.26 2.60
CA ASN A 44 3.49 7.14 1.94
C ASN A 44 4.50 6.48 2.90
N PHE A 45 5.00 5.30 2.55
CA PHE A 45 5.96 4.53 3.35
C PHE A 45 7.32 5.22 3.46
N ASP A 46 7.77 5.98 2.45
CA ASP A 46 9.02 6.74 2.51
C ASP A 46 8.91 7.92 3.49
N GLU A 47 7.72 8.49 3.64
CA GLU A 47 7.45 9.59 4.57
C GLU A 47 6.96 9.09 5.94
N PHE A 48 6.67 7.80 6.10
CA PHE A 48 6.00 7.28 7.29
C PHE A 48 6.72 7.68 8.58
N ASN A 49 8.06 7.71 8.58
CA ASN A 49 8.85 8.08 9.74
C ASN A 49 8.73 9.56 10.14
N THR A 50 8.36 10.45 9.23
CA THR A 50 8.17 11.89 9.49
C THR A 50 6.76 12.21 10.01
N TYR A 51 5.83 11.25 9.95
CA TYR A 51 4.47 11.43 10.46
C TYR A 51 4.47 11.57 11.99
N THR A 52 3.50 12.33 12.53
CA THR A 52 3.24 12.38 13.97
C THR A 52 2.86 10.99 14.49
N LYS A 53 3.04 10.75 15.79
CA LYS A 53 2.68 9.48 16.43
C LYS A 53 1.23 9.07 16.14
N GLU A 54 0.31 10.02 16.29
CA GLU A 54 -1.12 9.81 16.08
C GLU A 54 -1.41 9.43 14.62
N ARG A 55 -0.75 10.11 13.67
CA ARG A 55 -0.90 9.80 12.25
C ARG A 55 -0.33 8.42 11.93
N LYS A 56 0.83 8.04 12.47
CA LYS A 56 1.39 6.69 12.28
C LYS A 56 0.41 5.61 12.76
N LEU A 57 -0.11 5.76 13.98
CA LEU A 57 -1.07 4.80 14.56
C LEU A 57 -2.35 4.71 13.73
N LYS A 58 -2.92 5.85 13.33
CA LYS A 58 -4.12 5.89 12.46
C LYS A 58 -3.88 5.19 11.12
N LYS A 59 -2.74 5.44 10.46
CA LYS A 59 -2.42 4.80 9.19
C LYS A 59 -2.19 3.30 9.31
N LEU A 60 -1.62 2.85 10.41
CA LEU A 60 -1.48 1.42 10.70
C LEU A 60 -2.85 0.74 10.90
N ASP A 61 -3.82 1.42 11.53
CA ASP A 61 -5.19 0.93 11.66
C ASP A 61 -5.90 0.85 10.30
N GLU A 62 -5.80 1.90 9.47
CA GLU A 62 -6.34 1.93 8.10
C GLU A 62 -5.77 0.81 7.22
N ILE A 63 -4.48 0.46 7.37
CA ILE A 63 -3.88 -0.69 6.64
C ILE A 63 -4.62 -1.98 7.01
N VAL A 64 -4.87 -2.24 8.30
CA VAL A 64 -5.54 -3.47 8.73
C VAL A 64 -6.98 -3.54 8.24
N GLU A 65 -7.71 -2.43 8.37
CA GLU A 65 -9.11 -2.31 7.93
C GLU A 65 -9.25 -2.61 6.44
N THR A 66 -8.55 -1.84 5.60
CA THR A 66 -8.65 -1.95 4.13
C THR A 66 -8.19 -3.31 3.60
N VAL A 67 -7.19 -3.94 4.24
CA VAL A 67 -6.72 -5.29 3.88
C VAL A 67 -7.74 -6.35 4.29
N LYS A 68 -8.35 -6.24 5.48
CA LYS A 68 -9.38 -7.18 5.96
C LYS A 68 -10.61 -7.14 5.08
N GLU A 69 -11.11 -5.93 4.81
CA GLU A 69 -12.30 -5.70 3.99
C GLU A 69 -12.06 -6.01 2.51
N GLY A 70 -10.80 -6.16 2.09
CA GLY A 70 -10.45 -6.50 0.71
C GLY A 70 -10.53 -5.30 -0.23
N GLU A 71 -10.57 -4.09 0.32
CA GLU A 71 -10.44 -2.85 -0.44
C GLU A 71 -9.04 -2.72 -1.03
N MET A 72 -8.02 -3.20 -0.30
CA MET A 72 -6.63 -3.14 -0.71
C MET A 72 -5.98 -4.53 -0.88
N PRO A 73 -5.18 -4.73 -1.94
CA PRO A 73 -5.00 -3.83 -3.08
C PRO A 73 -6.27 -3.76 -3.95
N LEU A 74 -6.46 -2.64 -4.66
CA LEU A 74 -7.62 -2.43 -5.52
C LEU A 74 -7.84 -3.62 -6.47
N SER A 75 -9.09 -4.08 -6.58
CA SER A 75 -9.43 -5.21 -7.46
C SER A 75 -9.01 -4.95 -8.90
N SER A 76 -9.22 -3.73 -9.41
CA SER A 76 -8.77 -3.28 -10.73
C SER A 76 -7.26 -3.40 -10.94
N TYR A 77 -6.46 -3.15 -9.90
CA TYR A 77 -5.01 -3.29 -9.94
C TYR A 77 -4.59 -4.76 -10.05
N THR A 78 -5.22 -5.63 -9.24
CA THR A 78 -4.90 -7.07 -9.18
C THR A 78 -5.38 -7.87 -10.39
N ILE A 79 -6.20 -7.30 -11.30
CA ILE A 79 -6.53 -7.90 -12.60
C ILE A 79 -5.28 -8.02 -13.48
N ILE A 80 -4.37 -7.03 -13.42
CA ILE A 80 -3.15 -7.01 -14.22
C ILE A 80 -1.95 -7.45 -13.37
N HIS A 81 -1.92 -7.05 -12.09
CA HIS A 81 -0.86 -7.36 -11.13
C HIS A 81 -1.31 -8.47 -10.18
N HIS A 82 -1.53 -9.66 -10.72
CA HIS A 82 -2.01 -10.81 -9.94
C HIS A 82 -1.10 -11.16 -8.76
N ASN A 83 0.20 -10.88 -8.87
CA ASN A 83 1.20 -11.06 -7.82
C ASN A 83 0.96 -10.17 -6.59
N ALA A 84 0.24 -9.05 -6.73
CA ALA A 84 -0.09 -8.17 -5.62
C ALA A 84 -1.26 -8.68 -4.78
N LYS A 85 -2.04 -9.66 -5.26
CA LYS A 85 -3.22 -10.17 -4.56
C LYS A 85 -2.84 -10.81 -3.23
N LEU A 86 -3.49 -10.39 -2.16
CA LEU A 86 -3.27 -10.89 -0.80
C LEU A 86 -4.09 -12.15 -0.53
N SER A 87 -3.41 -13.23 -0.13
CA SER A 87 -4.04 -14.42 0.46
C SER A 87 -4.44 -14.17 1.92
N SER A 88 -5.26 -15.03 2.50
CA SER A 88 -5.62 -14.94 3.94
C SER A 88 -4.38 -14.99 4.85
N THR A 89 -3.35 -15.75 4.45
CA THR A 89 -2.07 -15.81 5.17
C THR A 89 -1.33 -14.47 5.08
N ASP A 90 -1.28 -13.86 3.89
CA ASP A 90 -0.64 -12.56 3.68
C ASP A 90 -1.31 -11.46 4.51
N LYS A 91 -2.65 -11.44 4.55
CA LYS A 91 -3.42 -10.52 5.40
C LYS A 91 -3.03 -10.66 6.87
N SER A 92 -2.94 -11.90 7.36
CA SER A 92 -2.51 -12.18 8.73
C SER A 92 -1.07 -11.75 9.02
N GLU A 93 -0.15 -11.87 8.06
CA GLU A 93 1.21 -11.36 8.21
C GLU A 93 1.25 -9.84 8.34
N ILE A 94 0.46 -9.13 7.54
CA ILE A 94 0.34 -7.66 7.59
C ILE A 94 -0.22 -7.23 8.94
N GLU A 95 -1.27 -7.89 9.44
CA GLU A 95 -1.84 -7.60 10.75
C GLU A 95 -0.82 -7.78 11.89
N LYS A 96 -0.06 -8.88 11.88
CA LYS A 96 0.99 -9.13 12.88
C LYS A 96 2.08 -8.06 12.82
N TRP A 97 2.49 -7.68 11.62
CA TRP A 97 3.46 -6.61 11.42
C TRP A 97 2.95 -5.27 11.94
N VAL A 98 1.70 -4.90 11.65
CA VAL A 98 1.07 -3.68 12.19
C VAL A 98 1.11 -3.69 13.71
N VAL A 99 0.74 -4.80 14.36
CA VAL A 99 0.78 -4.92 15.83
C VAL A 99 2.20 -4.71 16.37
N GLN A 100 3.22 -5.24 15.68
CA GLN A 100 4.63 -5.04 16.08
C GLN A 100 5.04 -3.57 15.96
N VAL A 101 4.77 -2.92 14.82
CA VAL A 101 5.13 -1.51 14.61
C VAL A 101 4.40 -0.59 15.59
N LYS A 102 3.12 -0.83 15.89
CA LYS A 102 2.39 -0.04 16.90
C LYS A 102 3.01 -0.15 18.29
N LYS A 103 3.62 -1.29 18.65
CA LYS A 103 4.34 -1.45 19.92
C LYS A 103 5.64 -0.65 19.96
N GLU A 104 6.34 -0.53 18.84
CA GLU A 104 7.58 0.26 18.75
C GLU A 104 7.33 1.78 18.77
N ILE A 105 6.15 2.22 18.33
CA ILE A 105 5.72 3.63 18.38
C ILE A 105 5.28 4.05 19.79
N ASN A 106 4.92 3.09 20.64
CA ASN A 106 4.41 3.33 21.99
C ASN A 106 5.51 3.34 23.04
#